data_AF-A0A0P9D150-F1
#
_entry.id   AF-A0A0P9D150-F1
#
_cell.length_a   1.000
_cell.length_b   1.000
_cell.length_c   1.000
_cell.angle_alpha   90.00
_cell.angle_beta   90.00
_cell.angle_gamma   90.00
#
_symmetry.space_group_name_H-M   'P 1'
#
loop_
_entity.id
_entity.type
_entity.pdbx_description
1 polymer ?
#
loop_
_entity_poly.entity_id
_entity_poly.type
_entity_poly.pdbx_seq_one_letter_code
_entity_poly.pdbx_strand_id
1 'polypeptide(L)'
;MAENHNEEHAPRFYLIVGAVLAVITIAEVLVTFVPMPQIVLLAILMIMMVVKGAAVVMFFMHLRGDANVFKFLFIAPLIMATTMLLAMQVLFSGHVGIGG
;
A
#
# COMPACT_ATOMS: atom_id res chain seq x y z
N MET A 1 -25.38 -35.85 21.27
CA MET A 1 -25.35 -34.54 21.97
C MET A 1 -23.92 -34.03 21.82
N ALA A 2 -23.62 -33.38 20.70
CA ALA A 2 -23.54 -31.92 20.57
C ALA A 2 -22.29 -31.34 21.26
N GLU A 3 -21.22 -31.16 20.47
CA GLU A 3 -20.28 -30.06 20.70
C GLU A 3 -19.59 -29.68 19.37
N ASN A 4 -20.22 -28.79 18.60
CA ASN A 4 -19.60 -28.04 17.50
C ASN A 4 -19.26 -26.64 18.06
N HIS A 5 -18.23 -26.54 18.90
CA HIS A 5 -17.76 -25.26 19.43
C HIS A 5 -16.86 -24.52 18.42
N ASN A 6 -17.52 -23.87 17.45
CA ASN A 6 -17.51 -22.42 17.25
C ASN A 6 -16.21 -21.59 17.47
N GLU A 7 -15.04 -21.99 16.97
CA GLU A 7 -13.79 -21.19 17.12
C GLU A 7 -12.98 -20.92 15.83
N GLU A 8 -13.59 -20.86 14.63
CA GLU A 8 -12.80 -20.73 13.38
C GLU A 8 -13.38 -19.79 12.31
N HIS A 9 -13.76 -18.56 12.68
CA HIS A 9 -14.45 -17.64 11.74
C HIS A 9 -13.76 -16.29 11.46
N ALA A 10 -12.59 -16.01 12.03
CA ALA A 10 -11.82 -14.79 11.71
C ALA A 10 -10.89 -14.87 10.46
N PRO A 11 -10.22 -15.99 10.11
CA PRO A 11 -9.14 -15.95 9.11
C PRO A 11 -9.64 -15.83 7.66
N ARG A 12 -10.89 -16.24 7.40
CA ARG A 12 -11.43 -16.33 6.03
C ARG A 12 -11.61 -14.96 5.38
N PHE A 13 -11.99 -13.93 6.15
CA PHE A 13 -12.14 -12.58 5.64
C PHE A 13 -10.80 -11.95 5.22
N TYR A 14 -9.75 -12.15 6.02
CA TYR A 14 -8.41 -11.63 5.71
C TYR A 14 -7.80 -12.30 4.49
N LEU A 15 -8.00 -13.61 4.33
CA LEU A 15 -7.59 -14.34 3.12
C LEU A 15 -8.30 -13.83 1.86
N ILE A 16 -9.58 -13.45 1.95
CA ILE A 16 -10.32 -12.89 0.82
C ILE A 16 -9.77 -11.52 0.42
N VAL A 17 -9.52 -10.62 1.39
CA VAL A 17 -8.93 -9.30 1.09
C VAL A 17 -7.52 -9.45 0.50
N GLY A 18 -6.76 -10.41 1.01
CA GLY A 18 -5.47 -10.81 0.46
C GLY A 18 -5.51 -11.27 -0.97
N ALA A 19 -6.44 -12.17 -1.29
CA ALA A 19 -6.64 -12.65 -2.64
C ALA A 19 -7.02 -11.50 -3.59
N VAL A 20 -7.89 -10.58 -3.17
CA VAL A 20 -8.26 -9.40 -3.97
C VAL A 20 -7.05 -8.51 -4.24
N LEU A 21 -6.21 -8.25 -3.24
CA LEU A 21 -4.97 -7.47 -3.40
C LEU A 21 -3.96 -8.15 -4.34
N ALA A 22 -3.85 -9.47 -4.26
CA ALA A 22 -3.03 -10.25 -5.17
C ALA A 22 -3.55 -10.17 -6.61
N VAL A 23 -4.87 -10.28 -6.82
CA VAL A 23 -5.51 -10.13 -8.14
C VAL A 23 -5.28 -8.73 -8.71
N ILE A 24 -5.44 -7.68 -7.89
CA ILE A 24 -5.15 -6.30 -8.27
C ILE A 24 -3.68 -6.16 -8.69
N THR A 25 -2.76 -6.86 -8.01
CA THR A 25 -1.33 -6.88 -8.36
C THR A 25 -1.05 -7.55 -9.68
N ILE A 26 -1.66 -8.70 -9.92
CA ILE A 26 -1.50 -9.41 -11.19
C ILE A 26 -2.06 -8.56 -12.32
N ALA A 27 -3.24 -7.96 -12.14
CA ALA A 27 -3.86 -7.09 -13.14
C ALA A 27 -2.97 -5.88 -13.46
N GLU A 28 -2.36 -5.25 -12.46
CA GLU A 28 -1.42 -4.14 -12.65
C GLU A 28 -0.22 -4.56 -13.50
N VAL A 29 0.45 -5.66 -13.14
CA VAL A 29 1.60 -6.18 -13.89
C VAL A 29 1.21 -6.44 -15.34
N LEU A 30 0.04 -7.04 -15.58
CA LEU A 30 -0.47 -7.31 -16.93
C LEU A 30 -0.75 -6.02 -17.73
N VAL A 31 -1.32 -4.99 -17.11
CA VAL A 31 -1.51 -3.67 -17.75
C VAL A 31 -0.17 -3.02 -18.09
N THR A 32 0.88 -3.29 -17.30
CA THR A 32 2.23 -2.79 -17.54
C THR A 32 2.85 -3.33 -18.83
N PHE A 33 2.39 -4.48 -19.33
CA PHE A 33 2.82 -5.05 -20.61
C PHE A 33 2.14 -4.40 -21.83
N VAL A 34 1.07 -3.62 -21.63
CA VAL A 34 0.40 -2.91 -22.72
C VAL A 34 1.19 -1.63 -23.04
N PRO A 35 1.54 -1.37 -24.33
CA PRO A 35 2.26 -0.17 -24.71
C PRO A 35 1.37 1.07 -24.55
N MET A 36 1.43 1.68 -23.37
CA MET A 36 0.78 2.93 -22.99
C MET A 36 1.81 4.05 -22.86
N PRO A 37 1.40 5.34 -22.95
CA PRO A 37 2.28 6.46 -22.67
C PRO A 37 2.89 6.35 -21.28
N GLN A 38 4.22 6.45 -21.21
CA GLN A 38 5.03 6.18 -20.00
C GLN A 38 4.60 7.00 -18.78
N ILE A 39 4.13 8.23 -18.98
CA ILE A 39 3.59 9.10 -17.91
C ILE A 39 2.32 8.53 -17.27
N VAL A 40 1.40 7.99 -18.08
CA VAL A 40 0.15 7.40 -17.59
C VAL A 40 0.43 6.11 -16.85
N LEU A 41 1.37 5.32 -17.37
CA LEU A 41 1.83 4.08 -16.75
C LEU A 41 2.44 4.35 -15.36
N LEU A 42 3.37 5.31 -15.27
CA LEU A 42 3.98 5.72 -14.00
C LEU A 42 2.95 6.23 -12.98
N ALA A 43 1.96 7.01 -13.42
CA ALA A 43 0.91 7.51 -12.53
C ALA A 43 0.03 6.38 -11.98
N ILE A 44 -0.36 5.42 -12.81
CA ILE A 44 -1.18 4.26 -12.41
C ILE A 44 -0.41 3.37 -11.42
N LEU A 45 0.86 3.08 -11.71
CA LEU A 45 1.73 2.28 -10.83
C LEU A 45 1.92 2.95 -9.46
N MET A 46 2.14 4.27 -9.41
CA MET A 46 2.24 5.00 -8.15
C MET A 46 0.95 4.88 -7.31
N ILE A 47 -0.21 5.07 -7.94
CA ILE A 47 -1.51 4.99 -7.25
C ILE A 47 -1.74 3.57 -6.72
N MET A 48 -1.52 2.55 -7.55
CA MET A 48 -1.65 1.14 -7.17
C MET A 48 -0.72 0.75 -6.02
N MET A 49 0.52 1.25 -6.03
CA MET A 49 1.50 1.00 -4.97
C MET A 49 1.04 1.56 -3.62
N VAL A 50 0.52 2.80 -3.62
CA VAL A 50 -0.03 3.44 -2.41
C VAL A 50 -1.27 2.70 -1.92
N VAL A 51 -2.19 2.35 -2.83
CA VAL A 51 -3.45 1.67 -2.49
C VAL A 51 -3.18 0.28 -1.89
N LYS A 52 -2.28 -0.51 -2.48
CA LYS A 52 -1.91 -1.80 -1.89
C LYS A 52 -1.19 -1.65 -0.57
N GLY A 53 -0.26 -0.71 -0.46
CA GLY A 53 0.43 -0.43 0.80
C GLY A 53 -0.57 -0.12 1.92
N ALA A 54 -1.52 0.77 1.65
CA ALA A 54 -2.57 1.13 2.62
C ALA A 54 -3.50 -0.05 2.95
N ALA A 55 -3.88 -0.85 1.96
CA ALA A 55 -4.76 -1.99 2.16
C ALA A 55 -4.07 -3.14 2.93
N VAL A 56 -2.79 -3.41 2.66
CA VAL A 56 -2.00 -4.38 3.43
C VAL A 56 -1.90 -3.95 4.90
N VAL A 57 -1.67 -2.68 5.16
CA VAL A 57 -1.59 -2.15 6.53
C VAL A 57 -2.94 -2.22 7.22
N MET A 58 -4.00 -1.79 6.56
CA MET A 58 -5.34 -1.75 7.16
C MET A 58 -5.91 -3.15 7.41
N PHE A 59 -5.67 -4.08 6.50
CA PHE A 59 -6.29 -5.41 6.54
C PHE A 59 -5.33 -6.51 7.01
N PHE A 60 -4.06 -6.58 6.60
CA PHE A 60 -3.19 -7.69 7.01
C PHE A 60 -2.50 -7.49 8.37
N MET A 61 -2.35 -6.26 8.86
CA MET A 61 -1.69 -5.99 10.15
C MET A 61 -2.61 -6.07 11.39
N HIS A 62 -3.73 -6.82 11.36
CA HIS A 62 -4.71 -6.92 12.48
C HIS A 62 -5.44 -5.60 12.85
N LEU A 63 -5.17 -4.54 12.12
CA LEU A 63 -5.54 -3.14 12.36
C LEU A 63 -7.04 -2.82 12.25
N ARG A 64 -7.83 -3.71 11.63
CA ARG A 64 -9.29 -3.55 11.57
C ARG A 64 -9.95 -3.82 12.93
N GLY A 65 -9.28 -4.57 13.82
CA GLY A 65 -9.80 -4.95 15.14
C GLY A 65 -9.25 -4.16 16.33
N ASP A 66 -8.26 -3.29 16.13
CA ASP A 66 -7.51 -2.69 17.25
C ASP A 66 -7.34 -1.17 17.11
N ALA A 67 -7.17 -0.51 18.27
CA ALA A 67 -7.32 0.94 18.47
C ALA A 67 -6.54 1.82 17.48
N ASN A 68 -7.03 3.05 17.25
CA ASN A 68 -6.47 4.10 16.37
C ASN A 68 -4.94 4.34 16.49
N VAL A 69 -4.30 3.86 17.56
CA VAL A 69 -2.85 3.87 17.81
C VAL A 69 -2.06 3.20 16.68
N PHE A 70 -2.51 2.08 16.13
CA PHE A 70 -1.78 1.39 15.06
C PHE A 70 -1.86 2.14 13.72
N LYS A 71 -2.94 2.91 13.48
CA LYS A 71 -3.03 3.79 12.30
C LYS A 71 -2.01 4.93 12.42
N PHE A 72 -1.84 5.45 13.63
CA PHE A 72 -0.87 6.51 13.92
C PHE A 72 0.57 6.01 13.77
N LEU A 73 0.88 4.78 14.20
CA LEU A 73 2.19 4.16 14.05
C LEU A 73 2.62 4.01 12.58
N PHE A 74 1.66 3.91 11.65
CA PHE A 74 1.96 3.83 10.22
C PHE A 74 1.97 5.19 9.51
N ILE A 75 1.05 6.09 9.88
CA ILE A 75 0.95 7.43 9.29
C ILE A 75 2.15 8.30 9.70
N ALA A 76 2.63 8.20 10.96
CA ALA A 76 3.77 8.98 11.43
C ALA A 76 5.06 8.77 10.60
N PRO A 77 5.54 7.53 10.38
CA PRO A 77 6.70 7.28 9.53
C PRO A 77 6.41 7.56 8.05
N LEU A 78 5.17 7.39 7.56
CA LEU A 78 4.81 7.74 6.17
C LEU A 78 4.94 9.24 5.91
N ILE A 79 4.39 10.07 6.80
CA ILE A 79 4.51 11.53 6.74
C ILE A 79 5.98 11.93 6.87
N MET A 80 6.71 11.35 7.83
CA MET A 80 8.12 11.64 8.04
C MET A 80 8.96 11.31 6.79
N ALA A 81 8.81 10.10 6.23
CA ALA A 81 9.51 9.68 5.02
C ALA A 81 9.17 10.55 3.81
N THR A 82 7.89 10.86 3.60
CA THR A 82 7.43 11.74 2.49
C THR A 82 8.00 13.14 2.63
N THR A 83 7.96 13.70 3.85
CA THR A 83 8.50 15.04 4.14
C THR A 83 10.00 15.07 3.94
N MET A 84 10.72 14.02 4.36
CA MET A 84 12.16 13.90 4.16
C MET A 84 12.52 13.79 2.66
N LEU A 85 11.77 13.01 1.89
CA LEU A 85 11.95 12.90 0.44
C LEU A 85 11.75 14.24 -0.26
N LEU A 86 10.66 14.95 0.07
CA LEU A 86 10.37 16.28 -0.47
C LEU A 86 11.40 17.31 -0.03
N ALA A 87 11.84 17.26 1.22
CA ALA A 87 12.89 18.14 1.74
C ALA A 87 14.22 17.92 1.02
N MET A 88 14.60 16.67 0.74
CA MET A 88 15.77 16.36 -0.07
C MET A 88 15.60 16.88 -1.51
N GLN A 89 14.46 16.65 -2.16
CA GLN A 89 14.19 17.17 -3.50
C GLN A 89 14.28 18.71 -3.56
N VAL A 90 13.71 19.42 -2.57
CA VAL A 90 13.77 20.89 -2.49
C VAL A 90 15.20 21.39 -2.22
N LEU A 91 15.93 20.72 -1.32
CA LEU A 91 17.31 21.07 -0.99
C LEU A 91 18.24 20.94 -2.22
N PHE A 92 18.09 19.85 -2.99
CA PHE A 92 18.84 19.64 -4.24
C PHE A 92 18.30 20.48 -5.40
N SER A 93 17.03 20.88 -5.39
CA SER A 93 16.47 21.80 -6.40
C SER A 93 17.07 23.21 -6.34
N GLY A 94 17.64 23.63 -5.20
CA GLY A 94 18.40 24.88 -5.08
C GLY A 94 19.87 24.77 -5.53
N HIS A 95 20.39 23.54 -5.67
CA HIS A 95 21.70 23.23 -6.25
C HIS A 95 21.49 22.58 -7.63
N VAL A 96 20.98 23.35 -8.59
CA VAL A 96 20.99 22.99 -10.02
C VAL A 96 22.45 22.99 -10.51
N GLY A 97 23.13 21.87 -10.30
CA GLY A 97 24.47 21.63 -10.78
C GLY A 97 24.69 20.13 -10.87
N ILE A 98 24.83 19.66 -12.12
CA ILE A 98 25.30 18.35 -12.59
C ILE A 98 24.41 17.12 -12.32
N GLY A 99 23.42 16.91 -13.20
CA GLY A 99 22.68 15.65 -13.30
C GLY A 99 21.53 15.66 -14.31
N GLY A 100 21.77 16.19 -15.52
CA GLY A 100 20.81 16.26 -16.63
C GLY A 100 21.25 17.27 -17.67
#